data_AF-A0A1F4DZT8-F1
#
_entry.id   AF-A0A1F4DZT8-F1
#
_cell.length_a   1.000
_cell.length_b   1.000
_cell.length_c   1.000
_cell.angle_alpha   90.00
_cell.angle_beta   90.00
_cell.angle_gamma   90.00
#
_symmetry.space_group_name_H-M   'P 1'
#
loop_
_entity.id
_entity.type
_entity.pdbx_description
1 polymer ?
#
loop_
_entity_poly.entity_id
_entity_poly.type
_entity_poly.pdbx_seq_one_letter_code
_entity_poly.pdbx_strand_id
1 'polypeptide(L)'
;MTTDPKRDYWLSKLFFDLQTNAAAEEFRMDRERVLDRYPLKPEIRLAVVREDVATLARLVNPYLLRFYFFAIGKSEEWFLERIRKTAPDVRDEVARG
;
A
#
# COMPACT_ATOMS: atom_id res chain seq x y z
N MET A 1 -13.87 20.78 -2.10
CA MET A 1 -12.51 20.77 -1.51
C MET A 1 -11.97 19.36 -1.62
N THR A 2 -11.20 19.09 -2.66
CA THR A 2 -10.52 17.78 -2.82
C THR A 2 -9.22 17.88 -2.04
N THR A 3 -9.25 17.55 -0.76
CA THR A 3 -8.00 17.31 -0.01
C THR A 3 -7.35 16.11 -0.65
N ASP A 4 -6.33 16.35 -1.47
CA ASP A 4 -5.33 15.35 -1.82
C ASP A 4 -4.95 14.64 -0.50
N PRO A 5 -5.16 13.32 -0.35
CA PRO A 5 -4.91 12.68 0.92
C PRO A 5 -3.42 12.80 1.21
N LYS A 6 -3.07 13.72 2.13
CA LYS A 6 -1.78 13.69 2.82
C LYS A 6 -1.54 12.24 3.23
N ARG A 7 -0.34 11.75 2.93
CA ARG A 7 0.09 10.38 3.25
C ARG A 7 -0.44 9.94 4.62
N ASP A 8 -1.06 8.77 4.67
CA ASP A 8 -1.60 8.25 5.92
C ASP A 8 -0.43 7.80 6.82
N TYR A 9 -0.34 8.43 8.00
CA TYR A 9 0.75 8.21 8.93
C TYR A 9 0.75 6.78 9.48
N TRP A 10 -0.42 6.26 9.88
CA TRP A 10 -0.52 4.95 10.51
C TRP A 10 -0.29 3.83 9.51
N LEU A 11 -0.75 4.00 8.27
CA LEU A 11 -0.43 3.10 7.17
C LEU A 11 1.08 3.11 6.85
N SER A 12 1.69 4.30 6.79
CA SER A 12 3.13 4.43 6.59
C SER A 12 3.94 3.78 7.71
N LYS A 13 3.49 3.93 8.97
CA LYS A 13 4.10 3.31 10.15
C LYS A 13 4.00 1.79 10.10
N LEU A 14 2.82 1.25 9.78
CA LEU A 14 2.62 -0.18 9.57
C LEU A 14 3.61 -0.72 8.53
N PHE A 15 3.67 -0.11 7.34
CA PHE A 15 4.57 -0.58 6.28
C PHE A 15 6.05 -0.46 6.63
N PHE A 16 6.42 0.55 7.42
CA PHE A 16 7.77 0.69 7.95
C PHE A 16 8.11 -0.45 8.94
N ASP A 17 7.22 -0.74 9.89
CA ASP A 17 7.46 -1.77 10.91
C ASP A 17 7.55 -3.18 10.32
N LEU A 18 6.78 -3.43 9.24
CA LEU A 18 6.82 -4.69 8.48
C LEU A 18 8.13 -4.92 7.71
N GLN A 19 9.08 -3.98 7.69
CA GLN A 19 10.39 -4.23 7.07
C GLN A 19 11.26 -5.19 7.90
N THR A 20 10.91 -5.45 9.16
CA THR A 20 11.61 -6.46 9.98
C THR A 20 11.04 -7.86 9.70
N ASN A 21 11.92 -8.88 9.61
CA ASN A 21 11.50 -10.26 9.34
C ASN A 21 10.48 -10.77 10.36
N ALA A 22 10.66 -10.45 11.64
CA ALA A 22 9.75 -10.87 12.71
C ALA A 22 8.35 -10.28 12.55
N ALA A 23 8.24 -8.97 12.28
CA ALA A 23 6.94 -8.33 12.07
C ALA A 23 6.26 -8.80 10.77
N ALA A 24 7.04 -9.01 9.70
CA ALA A 24 6.53 -9.54 8.44
C ALA A 24 6.01 -10.99 8.59
N GLU A 25 6.72 -11.82 9.34
CA GLU A 25 6.28 -13.18 9.67
C GLU A 25 5.01 -13.17 10.52
N GLU A 26 4.97 -12.36 11.57
CA GLU A 26 3.77 -12.21 12.40
C GLU A 26 2.56 -11.74 11.57
N PHE A 27 2.75 -10.77 10.67
CA PHE A 27 1.69 -10.28 9.80
C PHE A 27 1.20 -11.33 8.79
N ARG A 28 2.08 -12.21 8.30
CA ARG A 28 1.71 -13.32 7.43
C ARG A 28 0.94 -14.40 8.16
N MET A 29 1.24 -14.63 9.44
CA MET A 29 0.56 -15.63 10.28
C MET A 29 -0.78 -15.12 10.81
N ASP A 30 -0.84 -13.88 11.29
CA ASP A 30 -2.02 -13.29 11.91
C ASP A 30 -2.13 -11.80 11.55
N ARG A 31 -2.63 -11.58 10.33
CA ARG A 31 -2.81 -10.24 9.75
C ARG A 31 -3.70 -9.36 10.62
N GLU A 32 -4.80 -9.90 11.14
CA GLU A 32 -5.79 -9.11 11.88
C GLU A 32 -5.21 -8.61 13.21
N ARG A 33 -4.53 -9.49 13.96
CA ARG A 33 -3.87 -9.12 15.21
C ARG A 33 -2.83 -8.03 15.05
N VAL A 34 -2.07 -8.04 13.95
CA VAL A 34 -1.09 -6.97 13.69
C VAL A 34 -1.82 -5.67 13.34
N LEU A 35 -2.88 -5.73 12.51
CA LEU A 35 -3.65 -4.55 12.13
C LEU A 35 -4.37 -3.88 13.31
N ASP A 36 -4.78 -4.64 14.34
CA ASP A 36 -5.41 -4.10 15.56
C ASP A 36 -4.50 -3.16 16.37
N ARG A 37 -3.18 -3.21 16.14
CA ARG A 37 -2.20 -2.32 16.79
C ARG A 37 -2.20 -0.90 16.21
N TYR A 38 -2.83 -0.71 15.06
CA TYR A 38 -2.80 0.54 14.31
C TYR A 38 -4.22 1.11 14.23
N PRO A 39 -4.42 2.40 14.55
CA PRO A 39 -5.72 3.06 14.40
C PRO A 39 -5.98 3.43 12.94
N LEU A 40 -6.01 2.43 12.05
CA LEU A 40 -6.34 2.59 10.65
C LEU A 40 -7.84 2.86 10.50
N LYS A 41 -8.19 3.77 9.58
CA LYS A 41 -9.59 3.91 9.17
C LYS A 41 -10.10 2.60 8.55
N PRO A 42 -11.39 2.24 8.73
CA PRO A 42 -11.93 0.98 8.22
C PRO A 42 -11.67 0.75 6.73
N GLU A 43 -11.79 1.79 5.91
CA GLU A 43 -11.54 1.74 4.46
C GLU A 43 -10.07 1.46 4.12
N ILE A 44 -9.13 1.99 4.91
CA ILE A 44 -7.70 1.75 4.73
C ILE A 44 -7.34 0.34 5.18
N ARG A 45 -7.89 -0.11 6.32
CA ARG A 45 -7.72 -1.49 6.79
C ARG A 45 -8.22 -2.48 5.74
N LEU A 46 -9.37 -2.21 5.14
CA LEU A 46 -9.92 -3.03 4.08
C LEU A 46 -9.03 -3.05 2.83
N ALA A 47 -8.44 -1.90 2.45
CA ALA A 47 -7.49 -1.83 1.34
C ALA A 47 -6.24 -2.69 1.59
N VAL A 48 -5.72 -2.71 2.82
CA VAL A 48 -4.60 -3.60 3.22
C VAL A 48 -5.01 -5.07 3.14
N VAL A 49 -6.19 -5.42 3.66
CA VAL A 49 -6.69 -6.81 3.62
C VAL A 49 -6.90 -7.28 2.18
N ARG A 50 -7.44 -6.43 1.31
CA ARG A 50 -7.69 -6.71 -0.10
C ARG A 50 -6.48 -6.56 -1.01
N GLU A 51 -5.33 -6.16 -0.46
CA GLU A 51 -4.10 -5.92 -1.24
C GLU A 51 -4.34 -4.90 -2.38
N ASP A 52 -5.18 -3.89 -2.11
CA ASP A 52 -5.62 -2.88 -3.08
C ASP A 52 -4.50 -1.85 -3.35
N VAL A 53 -3.64 -2.21 -4.30
CA VAL A 53 -2.51 -1.38 -4.74
C VAL A 53 -2.96 0.04 -5.14
N ALA A 54 -4.13 0.19 -5.77
CA ALA A 54 -4.60 1.47 -6.29
C ALA A 54 -4.92 2.45 -5.15
N THR A 55 -5.64 1.96 -4.13
CA THR A 55 -5.97 2.75 -2.95
C THR A 55 -4.71 3.03 -2.13
N LEU A 56 -3.89 2.02 -1.87
CA LEU A 56 -2.70 2.15 -1.02
C LEU A 56 -1.64 3.08 -1.63
N ALA A 57 -1.44 3.05 -2.95
CA ALA A 57 -0.46 3.89 -3.65
C ALA A 57 -0.71 5.39 -3.51
N ARG A 58 -1.96 5.80 -3.27
CA ARG A 58 -2.32 7.21 -3.04
C ARG A 58 -2.04 7.67 -1.61
N LEU A 59 -1.80 6.73 -0.69
CA LEU A 59 -1.75 6.99 0.75
C LEU A 59 -0.34 6.85 1.34
N VAL A 60 0.61 6.24 0.62
CA VAL A 60 1.97 6.02 1.13
C VAL A 60 3.04 6.37 0.11
N ASN A 61 4.29 6.45 0.56
CA ASN A 61 5.45 6.48 -0.31
C ASN A 61 5.52 5.17 -1.15
N PRO A 62 5.74 5.23 -2.48
CA PRO A 62 5.82 4.04 -3.33
C PRO A 62 6.92 3.05 -2.92
N TYR A 63 8.01 3.50 -2.29
CA TYR A 63 9.02 2.60 -1.74
C TYR A 63 8.50 1.79 -0.56
N LEU A 64 7.80 2.42 0.39
CA LEU A 64 7.16 1.71 1.51
C LEU A 64 6.11 0.71 1.00
N LEU A 65 5.36 1.09 -0.04
CA LEU A 65 4.39 0.19 -0.66
C LEU A 65 5.06 -1.04 -1.28
N ARG A 66 6.16 -0.84 -2.04
CA ARG A 66 6.95 -1.94 -2.63
C ARG A 66 7.48 -2.87 -1.55
N PHE A 67 8.05 -2.33 -0.47
CA PHE A 67 8.56 -3.13 0.65
C PHE A 67 7.46 -3.91 1.35
N TYR A 68 6.30 -3.31 1.60
CA TYR A 68 5.16 -4.01 2.18
C TYR A 68 4.76 -5.24 1.35
N PHE A 69 4.63 -5.10 0.04
CA PHE A 69 4.25 -6.23 -0.81
C PHE A 69 5.31 -7.34 -0.84
N PHE A 70 6.59 -6.96 -0.79
CA PHE A 70 7.67 -7.93 -0.63
C PHE A 70 7.62 -8.64 0.73
N ALA A 71 7.37 -7.91 1.83
CA ALA A 71 7.26 -8.47 3.18
C ALA A 71 6.15 -9.52 3.31
N ILE A 72 5.05 -9.37 2.55
CA ILE A 72 3.97 -10.36 2.50
C ILE A 72 4.16 -11.43 1.40
N GLY A 73 5.34 -11.49 0.76
CA GLY A 73 5.73 -12.54 -0.17
C GLY A 73 5.30 -12.34 -1.62
N LYS A 74 4.91 -11.12 -2.04
CA LYS A 74 4.71 -10.83 -3.46
C LYS A 74 6.04 -10.60 -4.16
N SER A 75 6.12 -11.00 -5.42
CA SER A 75 7.28 -10.72 -6.26
C SER A 75 7.28 -9.27 -6.75
N GLU A 76 8.43 -8.81 -7.23
CA GLU A 76 8.55 -7.48 -7.83
C GLU A 76 7.69 -7.37 -9.10
N GLU A 77 7.65 -8.40 -9.93
CA GLU A 77 6.86 -8.44 -11.17
C GLU A 77 5.37 -8.27 -10.86
N TRP A 78 4.87 -8.95 -9.82
CA TRP A 78 3.49 -8.84 -9.36
C TRP A 78 3.13 -7.40 -8.98
N PHE A 79 4.04 -6.71 -8.30
CA PHE A 79 3.85 -5.33 -7.86
C PHE A 79 3.88 -4.36 -9.04
N LEU A 80 4.88 -4.50 -9.93
CA LEU A 80 5.02 -3.66 -11.12
C LEU A 80 3.83 -3.81 -12.07
N GLU A 81 3.31 -5.03 -12.25
CA GLU A 81 2.11 -5.27 -13.05
C GLU A 81 0.90 -4.46 -12.53
N ARG A 82 0.73 -4.43 -11.21
CA ARG A 82 -0.41 -3.76 -10.56
C ARG A 82 -0.26 -2.26 -10.53
N ILE A 83 0.89 -1.74 -10.10
CA ILE A 83 1.10 -0.29 -10.01
C ILE A 83 1.01 0.39 -11.39
N ARG A 84 1.34 -0.31 -12.48
CA ARG A 84 1.15 0.19 -13.85
C ARG A 84 -0.33 0.30 -14.23
N LYS A 85 -1.19 -0.57 -13.69
CA LYS A 85 -2.65 -0.53 -13.88
C LYS A 85 -3.32 0.56 -13.04
N THR A 86 -2.62 1.15 -12.06
CA THR A 86 -3.16 2.21 -11.20
C THR A 86 -2.80 3.61 -11.67
N ALA A 87 -1.75 3.76 -12.48
CA ALA A 87 -1.43 5.05 -13.09
C ALA A 87 -2.56 5.42 -14.08
N PRO A 88 -3.14 6.63 -14.02
CA PRO A 88 -3.93 7.13 -15.14
C PRO A 88 -3.03 7.12 -16.37
N ASP A 89 -3.59 6.77 -17.53
CA ASP A 89 -2.86 6.76 -18.78
C ASP A 89 -2.29 8.17 -19.02
N VAL A 90 -0.97 8.33 -18.81
CA VAL A 90 -0.25 9.59 -19.06
C VAL A 90 -0.28 9.96 -20.56
N ARG A 91 -0.88 9.11 -21.42
CA ARG A 91 -0.99 9.35 -22.86
C ARG A 91 -2.18 10.22 -23.27
N ASP A 92 -3.16 10.48 -22.40
CA ASP A 92 -4.32 11.31 -22.77
C ASP A 92 -4.11 12.83 -22.62
N GLU A 93 -3.05 13.27 -21.94
CA GLU A 93 -2.79 14.71 -21.73
C GLU A 93 -1.90 15.33 -22.82
N VAL A 94 -1.27 14.51 -23.68
CA VAL A 94 -0.40 14.98 -24.79
C VAL A 94 -1.12 14.98 -26.14
N ALA A 95 -2.35 14.45 -26.23
CA ALA A 95 -3.14 14.40 -27.46
C ALA A 95 -4.13 15.58 -27.64
N ARG A 96 -4.10 16.58 -26.74
CA ARG A 96 -4.92 17.81 -26.83
C ARG A 96 -4.09 19.10 -26.85
N GLY A 97 -2.88 19.03 -27.42
CA GLY A 97 -2.03 20.18 -27.73
C GLY A 97 -1.99 20.45 -29.22
#